data_AF-A0AAD2HMN0-F1
#
_entry.id   AF-A0AAD2HMN0-F1
#
_cell.length_a   1.000
_cell.length_b   1.000
_cell.length_c   1.000
_cell.angle_alpha   90.00
_cell.angle_beta   90.00
_cell.angle_gamma   90.00
#
_symmetry.space_group_name_H-M   'P 1'
#
loop_
_entity.id
_entity.type
_entity.pdbx_description
1 polymer ?
#
loop_
_entity_poly.entity_id
_entity_poly.type
_entity_poly.pdbx_seq_one_letter_code
_entity_poly.pdbx_strand_id
1 'polypeptide(L)'
;MLALSIDLLLLLEETRVQALSFLGLCAAYLLLSPFCRNVRQASWIVTTIAAAVVTAFSLPFVWDYLGGKGSVNALLPRTALAVGVNRFFQGYLSSDLFLGVLCYRSEVSFLTGWLHHTIYLFITQLAIRADWAHLFCFAAFMEFPTVILGVGSLVPQMRSNILFAATFFVTRIVFHSVLICTFAMPQYRPSGSLVPSGILVSVLPLHLLWFSGCIQGFLRRAKARAAAPLAAHTDTKKLLVHMASPPPLVSTRPNALHLRRLRVRVGQWGPRAILENAKAHVDNKNWVEGVRDGSLIDGFRDRMLERMRSRLASRRPIRPRALAMGRRMSAGLIQVLVPGRDVVLDYVGLGRTS
;
A
#
# COMPACT_ATOMS: atom_id res chain seq x y z
N MET A 1 35.74 -21.84 19.68
CA MET A 1 34.67 -22.78 19.27
C MET A 1 33.36 -22.53 20.00
N LEU A 2 33.34 -22.39 21.34
CA LEU A 2 32.11 -22.09 22.10
C LEU A 2 31.38 -20.80 21.65
N ALA A 3 32.08 -19.68 21.46
CA ALA A 3 31.46 -18.43 20.98
C ALA A 3 30.80 -18.59 19.60
N LEU A 4 31.50 -19.25 18.67
CA LEU A 4 30.97 -19.53 17.32
C LEU A 4 29.70 -20.41 17.36
N SER A 5 29.61 -21.34 18.32
CA SER A 5 28.44 -22.20 18.48
C SER A 5 27.22 -21.45 19.04
N ILE A 6 27.44 -20.48 19.92
CA ILE A 6 26.37 -19.64 20.50
C ILE A 6 25.85 -18.67 19.44
N ASP A 7 26.74 -18.02 18.68
CA ASP A 7 26.34 -17.12 17.59
C ASP A 7 25.54 -17.86 16.52
N LEU A 8 25.94 -19.09 16.18
CA LEU A 8 25.21 -19.93 15.24
C LEU A 8 23.83 -20.33 15.79
N LEU A 9 23.72 -20.69 17.06
CA LEU A 9 22.45 -21.04 17.71
C LEU A 9 21.49 -19.84 17.74
N LEU A 10 21.99 -18.65 18.10
CA LEU A 10 21.20 -17.42 18.09
C LEU A 10 20.74 -17.05 16.67
N LEU A 11 21.62 -17.20 15.67
CA LEU A 11 21.28 -16.91 14.27
C LEU A 11 20.25 -17.92 13.72
N LEU A 12 20.33 -19.18 14.13
CA LEU A 12 19.31 -20.20 13.84
C LEU A 12 17.99 -19.88 14.53
N GLU A 13 18.01 -19.40 15.78
CA GLU A 13 16.79 -19.01 16.50
C GLU A 13 16.12 -17.77 15.90
N GLU A 14 16.90 -16.77 15.53
CA GLU A 14 16.39 -15.56 14.87
C GLU A 14 15.75 -15.87 13.51
N THR A 15 16.36 -16.76 12.72
CA THR A 15 15.81 -17.16 11.42
C THR A 15 14.58 -18.05 11.57
N ARG A 16 14.42 -18.79 12.67
CA ARG A 16 13.20 -19.55 12.97
C ARG A 16 11.99 -18.63 13.12
N VAL A 17 12.10 -17.51 13.83
CA VAL A 17 10.94 -16.59 14.02
C VAL A 17 10.44 -16.07 12.68
N GLN A 18 11.35 -15.68 11.78
CA GLN A 18 11.01 -15.22 10.44
C GLN A 18 10.37 -16.34 9.59
N ALA A 19 10.94 -17.55 9.62
CA ALA A 19 10.39 -18.68 8.87
C ALA A 19 9.01 -19.12 9.37
N LEU A 20 8.83 -19.17 10.70
CA LEU A 20 7.56 -19.52 11.33
C LEU A 20 6.50 -18.45 11.07
N SER A 21 6.83 -17.16 11.13
CA SER A 21 5.87 -16.11 10.79
C SER A 21 5.50 -16.12 9.31
N PHE A 22 6.46 -16.36 8.42
CA PHE A 22 6.19 -16.55 6.98
C PHE A 22 5.20 -17.69 6.73
N LEU A 23 5.49 -18.88 7.27
CA LEU A 23 4.63 -20.06 7.09
C LEU A 23 3.26 -19.87 7.75
N GLY A 24 3.25 -19.30 8.97
CA GLY A 24 2.03 -19.05 9.73
C GLY A 24 1.10 -18.05 9.04
N LEU A 25 1.65 -16.95 8.49
CA LEU A 25 0.86 -15.96 7.75
C LEU A 25 0.36 -16.49 6.41
N CYS A 26 1.17 -17.28 5.69
CA CYS A 26 0.71 -18.01 4.50
C CYS A 26 -0.43 -18.98 4.83
N ALA A 27 -0.30 -19.76 5.91
CA ALA A 27 -1.36 -20.65 6.36
C ALA A 27 -2.63 -19.87 6.75
N ALA A 28 -2.48 -18.78 7.51
CA ALA A 28 -3.61 -17.92 7.88
C ALA A 28 -4.33 -17.37 6.63
N TYR A 29 -3.61 -16.93 5.60
CA TYR A 29 -4.20 -16.53 4.34
C TYR A 29 -4.99 -17.65 3.67
N LEU A 30 -4.41 -18.85 3.54
CA LEU A 30 -5.06 -19.99 2.90
C LEU A 30 -6.32 -20.43 3.65
N LEU A 31 -6.31 -20.37 4.99
CA LEU A 31 -7.45 -20.71 5.83
C LEU A 31 -8.55 -19.65 5.81
N LEU A 32 -8.18 -18.36 5.79
CA LEU A 32 -9.14 -17.26 5.94
C LEU A 32 -9.66 -16.69 4.60
N SER A 33 -8.90 -16.83 3.51
CA SER A 33 -9.28 -16.32 2.19
C SER A 33 -10.59 -16.89 1.63
N PRO A 34 -11.00 -18.16 1.88
CA PRO A 34 -12.31 -18.65 1.44
C PRO A 34 -13.50 -17.91 2.04
N PHE A 35 -13.32 -17.23 3.18
CA PHE A 35 -14.37 -16.44 3.82
C PHE A 35 -14.45 -15.00 3.27
N CYS A 36 -13.52 -14.61 2.39
CA CYS A 36 -13.52 -13.29 1.77
C CYS A 36 -14.38 -13.28 0.51
N ARG A 37 -15.08 -12.16 0.28
CA ARG A 37 -15.98 -11.95 -0.86
C ARG A 37 -15.23 -11.81 -2.18
N ASN A 38 -14.01 -11.28 -2.14
CA ASN A 38 -13.18 -11.06 -3.32
C ASN A 38 -11.69 -11.08 -2.96
N VAL A 39 -10.85 -11.23 -3.99
CA VAL A 39 -9.38 -11.29 -3.86
C VAL A 39 -8.83 -10.06 -3.16
N ARG A 40 -9.42 -8.89 -3.43
CA ARG A 40 -9.06 -7.63 -2.80
C ARG A 40 -9.28 -7.64 -1.29
N GLN A 41 -10.38 -8.22 -0.80
CA GLN A 41 -10.61 -8.37 0.63
C GLN A 41 -9.62 -9.38 1.23
N ALA A 42 -9.37 -10.49 0.54
CA ALA A 42 -8.43 -11.52 0.97
C ALA A 42 -7.00 -10.98 1.10
N SER A 43 -6.56 -10.10 0.20
CA SER A 43 -5.21 -9.52 0.26
C SER A 43 -4.94 -8.69 1.52
N TRP A 44 -5.98 -8.24 2.23
CA TRP A 44 -5.81 -7.54 3.50
C TRP A 44 -5.61 -8.44 4.71
N ILE A 45 -5.80 -9.76 4.60
CA ILE A 45 -5.71 -10.69 5.75
C ILE A 45 -4.33 -10.57 6.42
N VAL A 46 -3.28 -10.81 5.64
CA VAL A 46 -1.89 -10.90 6.15
C VAL A 46 -1.42 -9.53 6.64
N THR A 47 -1.69 -8.46 5.90
CA THR A 47 -1.38 -7.09 6.32
C THR A 47 -2.08 -6.71 7.62
N THR A 48 -3.36 -7.06 7.79
CA THR A 48 -4.12 -6.71 9.00
C THR A 48 -3.56 -7.43 10.23
N ILE A 49 -3.30 -8.74 10.11
CA ILE A 49 -2.72 -9.54 11.19
C ILE A 49 -1.34 -8.98 11.57
N ALA A 50 -0.47 -8.75 10.58
CA ALA A 50 0.87 -8.25 10.82
C ALA A 50 0.87 -6.86 11.46
N ALA A 51 0.06 -5.92 10.94
CA ALA A 51 -0.08 -4.58 11.49
C ALA A 51 -0.58 -4.60 12.94
N ALA A 52 -1.54 -5.48 13.26
CA ALA A 52 -2.06 -5.63 14.61
C ALA A 52 -0.99 -6.14 15.58
N VAL A 53 -0.24 -7.17 15.19
CA VAL A 53 0.85 -7.74 15.99
C VAL A 53 1.94 -6.69 16.23
N VAL A 54 2.48 -6.05 15.19
CA VAL A 54 3.58 -5.08 15.38
C VAL A 54 3.14 -3.83 16.14
N THR A 55 1.89 -3.39 15.97
CA THR A 55 1.35 -2.29 16.77
C THR A 55 1.25 -2.70 18.24
N ALA A 56 0.71 -3.88 18.55
CA ALA A 56 0.58 -4.35 19.92
C ALA A 56 1.94 -4.50 20.61
N PHE A 57 2.92 -5.10 19.94
CA PHE A 57 4.27 -5.27 20.49
C PHE A 57 5.13 -4.01 20.47
N SER A 58 4.70 -2.93 19.81
CA SER A 58 5.33 -1.60 19.93
C SER A 58 4.96 -0.88 21.24
N LEU A 59 3.86 -1.26 21.90
CA LEU A 59 3.32 -0.55 23.06
C LEU A 59 4.30 -0.44 24.24
N PRO A 60 5.11 -1.46 24.61
CA PRO A 60 6.10 -1.31 25.67
C PRO A 60 7.14 -0.21 25.38
N PHE A 61 7.52 -0.02 24.12
CA PHE A 61 8.45 1.03 23.72
C PHE A 61 7.78 2.41 23.71
N VAL A 62 6.51 2.49 23.30
CA VAL A 62 5.72 3.73 23.43
C VAL A 62 5.56 4.10 24.91
N TRP A 63 5.33 3.12 25.77
CA TRP A 63 5.24 3.32 27.22
C TRP A 63 6.53 3.90 27.80
N ASP A 64 7.69 3.33 27.45
CA ASP A 64 8.99 3.88 27.85
C ASP A 64 9.20 5.32 27.38
N TYR A 65 8.84 5.60 26.13
CA TYR A 65 8.96 6.95 25.57
C TYR A 65 8.11 7.96 26.36
N LEU A 66 6.87 7.60 26.68
CA LEU A 66 5.97 8.44 27.49
C LEU A 66 6.47 8.59 28.93
N GLY A 67 6.90 7.51 29.56
CA GLY A 67 7.50 7.53 30.91
C GLY A 67 8.80 8.34 30.96
N GLY A 68 9.57 8.31 29.88
CA GLY A 68 10.76 9.11 29.64
C GLY A 68 10.49 10.55 29.18
N LYS A 69 9.24 11.03 29.31
CA LYS A 69 8.81 12.40 28.96
C LYS A 69 9.12 12.79 27.51
N GLY A 70 9.02 11.82 26.59
CA GLY A 70 9.26 12.02 25.16
C GLY A 70 10.73 11.91 24.73
N SER A 71 11.59 11.31 25.56
CA SER A 71 12.98 11.04 25.21
C SER A 71 13.15 9.65 24.59
N VAL A 72 13.73 9.56 23.39
CA VAL A 72 14.08 8.27 22.76
C VAL A 72 15.19 7.54 23.50
N ASN A 73 15.97 8.23 24.33
CA ASN A 73 17.02 7.61 25.15
C ASN A 73 16.43 6.81 26.32
N ALA A 74 15.15 6.99 26.63
CA ALA A 74 14.45 6.23 27.67
C ALA A 74 13.96 4.85 27.18
N LEU A 75 14.07 4.57 25.87
CA LEU A 75 13.63 3.31 25.29
C LEU A 75 14.52 2.16 25.78
N LEU A 76 13.95 1.22 26.54
CA LEU A 76 14.68 0.03 26.95
C LEU A 76 14.81 -0.91 25.73
N PRO A 77 16.03 -1.40 25.40
CA PRO A 77 16.25 -2.17 24.17
C PRO A 77 15.38 -3.42 24.05
N ARG A 78 15.10 -4.13 25.16
CA ARG A 78 14.34 -5.39 25.18
C ARG A 78 14.72 -6.30 24.01
N THR A 79 16.02 -6.56 23.83
CA THR A 79 16.62 -7.06 22.59
C THR A 79 15.91 -8.30 22.04
N ALA A 80 15.58 -9.28 22.88
CA ALA A 80 14.85 -10.48 22.45
C ALA A 80 13.48 -10.16 21.83
N LEU A 81 12.69 -9.29 22.48
CA LEU A 81 11.41 -8.85 21.95
C LEU A 81 11.59 -8.03 20.69
N ALA A 82 12.52 -7.07 20.70
CA ALA A 82 12.74 -6.16 19.58
C ALA A 82 13.18 -6.91 18.32
N VAL A 83 14.15 -7.83 18.45
CA VAL A 83 14.61 -8.68 17.36
C VAL A 83 13.48 -9.61 16.91
N GLY A 84 12.76 -10.26 17.84
CA GLY A 84 11.63 -11.12 17.53
C GLY A 84 10.54 -10.44 16.70
N VAL A 85 10.15 -9.22 17.07
CA VAL A 85 9.16 -8.41 16.32
C VAL A 85 9.68 -8.00 14.95
N ASN A 86 10.96 -7.62 14.84
CA ASN A 86 11.57 -7.29 13.54
C ASN A 86 11.61 -8.52 12.62
N ARG A 87 11.98 -9.69 13.14
CA ARG A 87 11.98 -10.97 12.40
C ARG A 87 10.57 -11.40 12.01
N PHE A 88 9.59 -11.24 12.90
CA PHE A 88 8.18 -11.45 12.57
C PHE A 88 7.75 -10.56 11.40
N PHE A 89 8.08 -9.26 11.47
CA PHE A 89 7.77 -8.30 10.41
C PHE A 89 8.45 -8.66 9.08
N GLN A 90 9.71 -9.13 9.11
CA GLN A 90 10.37 -9.66 7.92
C GLN A 90 9.62 -10.84 7.31
N GLY A 91 9.17 -11.80 8.12
CA GLY A 91 8.39 -12.93 7.62
C GLY A 91 7.03 -12.50 7.06
N TYR A 92 6.40 -11.47 7.64
CA TYR A 92 5.26 -10.78 7.04
C TYR A 92 5.58 -10.24 5.64
N LEU A 93 6.63 -9.43 5.51
CA LEU A 93 7.00 -8.81 4.23
C LEU A 93 7.30 -9.88 3.17
N SER A 94 8.01 -10.95 3.54
CA SER A 94 8.26 -12.09 2.65
C SER A 94 6.96 -12.81 2.27
N SER A 95 6.05 -13.03 3.22
CA SER A 95 4.77 -13.72 2.95
C SER A 95 3.87 -12.90 2.04
N ASP A 96 3.80 -11.57 2.24
CA ASP A 96 2.98 -10.70 1.41
C ASP A 96 3.54 -10.55 0.00
N LEU A 97 4.86 -10.49 -0.17
CA LEU A 97 5.50 -10.54 -1.50
C LEU A 97 5.24 -11.87 -2.19
N PHE A 98 5.38 -12.99 -1.48
CA PHE A 98 5.17 -14.33 -2.02
C PHE A 98 3.71 -14.56 -2.45
N LEU A 99 2.75 -14.34 -1.55
CA LEU A 99 1.32 -14.43 -1.84
C LEU A 99 0.88 -13.35 -2.84
N GLY A 100 1.54 -12.20 -2.84
CA GLY A 100 1.39 -11.16 -3.85
C GLY A 100 1.76 -11.64 -5.24
N VAL A 101 2.74 -12.53 -5.40
CA VAL A 101 3.04 -13.14 -6.72
C VAL A 101 1.97 -14.16 -7.09
N LEU A 102 1.58 -15.01 -6.15
CA LEU A 102 0.80 -16.22 -6.43
C LEU A 102 -0.71 -16.03 -6.41
N CYS A 103 -1.23 -15.20 -5.50
CA CYS A 103 -2.64 -15.18 -5.13
C CYS A 103 -3.34 -13.85 -5.43
N TYR A 104 -2.67 -12.71 -5.24
CA TYR A 104 -3.30 -11.39 -5.38
C TYR A 104 -2.42 -10.35 -6.08
N ARG A 105 -1.77 -10.76 -7.19
CA ARG A 105 -0.82 -9.93 -7.95
C ARG A 105 -1.35 -8.59 -8.43
N SER A 106 -2.66 -8.51 -8.71
CA SER A 106 -3.34 -7.28 -9.10
C SER A 106 -3.48 -6.26 -7.96
N GLU A 107 -3.46 -6.72 -6.71
CA GLU A 107 -3.72 -5.90 -5.53
C GLU A 107 -2.43 -5.27 -4.95
N VAL A 108 -1.27 -5.82 -5.29
CA VAL A 108 0.03 -5.30 -4.83
C VAL A 108 0.56 -4.26 -5.80
N SER A 109 0.46 -2.98 -5.41
CA SER A 109 1.01 -1.88 -6.21
C SER A 109 2.54 -1.90 -6.23
N PHE A 110 3.13 -1.37 -7.31
CA PHE A 110 4.59 -1.30 -7.45
C PHE A 110 5.26 -0.52 -6.30
N LEU A 111 4.82 0.73 -6.09
CA LEU A 111 5.45 1.62 -5.12
C LEU A 111 5.09 1.25 -3.67
N THR A 112 3.81 0.99 -3.40
CA THR A 112 3.32 0.82 -2.02
C THR A 112 3.41 -0.62 -1.52
N GLY A 113 3.55 -1.60 -2.42
CA GLY A 113 3.70 -3.02 -2.09
C GLY A 113 5.11 -3.49 -2.40
N TRP A 114 5.42 -3.74 -3.67
CA TRP A 114 6.68 -4.38 -4.09
C TRP A 114 7.93 -3.65 -3.60
N LEU A 115 8.07 -2.37 -3.95
CA LEU A 115 9.25 -1.59 -3.58
C LEU A 115 9.29 -1.33 -2.08
N HIS A 116 8.16 -0.92 -1.49
CA HIS A 116 8.06 -0.64 -0.06
C HIS A 116 8.44 -1.86 0.78
N HIS A 117 7.82 -3.03 0.54
CA HIS A 117 8.08 -4.23 1.33
C HIS A 117 9.51 -4.75 1.16
N THR A 118 10.06 -4.66 -0.06
CA THR A 118 11.46 -5.01 -0.32
C THR A 118 12.42 -4.12 0.45
N ILE A 119 12.22 -2.79 0.44
CA ILE A 119 13.06 -1.85 1.19
C ILE A 119 12.97 -2.11 2.70
N TYR A 120 11.78 -2.39 3.22
CA TYR A 120 11.59 -2.64 4.66
C TYR A 120 12.23 -3.95 5.14
N LEU A 121 12.38 -4.96 4.28
CA LEU A 121 13.19 -6.15 4.59
C LEU A 121 14.64 -5.76 4.90
N PHE A 122 15.22 -4.85 4.12
CA PHE A 122 16.58 -4.35 4.34
C PHE A 122 16.67 -3.40 5.53
N ILE A 123 15.71 -2.50 5.72
CA ILE A 123 15.70 -1.56 6.87
C ILE A 123 15.66 -2.34 8.19
N THR A 124 14.78 -3.35 8.31
CA THR A 124 14.71 -4.18 9.52
C THR A 124 15.99 -5.00 9.72
N GLN A 125 16.56 -5.53 8.65
CA GLN A 125 17.83 -6.27 8.75
C GLN A 125 18.99 -5.37 9.20
N LEU A 126 19.01 -4.13 8.71
CA LEU A 126 19.96 -3.11 9.14
C LEU A 126 19.73 -2.74 10.61
N ALA A 127 18.48 -2.52 11.01
CA ALA A 127 18.13 -2.19 12.39
C ALA A 127 18.57 -3.29 13.37
N ILE A 128 18.40 -4.57 13.03
CA ILE A 128 18.91 -5.68 13.85
C ILE A 128 20.44 -5.63 13.94
N ARG A 129 21.14 -5.50 12.81
CA ARG A 129 22.62 -5.53 12.79
C ARG A 129 23.28 -4.33 13.45
N ALA A 130 22.60 -3.19 13.47
CA ALA A 130 23.10 -1.95 14.09
C ALA A 130 22.64 -1.78 15.55
N ASP A 131 21.99 -2.80 16.14
CA ASP A 131 21.38 -2.75 17.48
C ASP A 131 20.32 -1.65 17.65
N TRP A 132 19.58 -1.36 16.57
CA TRP A 132 18.48 -0.38 16.52
C TRP A 132 17.10 -1.04 16.43
N ALA A 133 17.00 -2.36 16.64
CA ALA A 133 15.74 -3.10 16.51
C ALA A 133 14.62 -2.53 17.40
N HIS A 134 14.98 -2.01 18.58
CA HIS A 134 14.05 -1.40 19.54
C HIS A 134 13.51 -0.06 19.05
N LEU A 135 14.33 0.73 18.35
CA LEU A 135 13.90 1.97 17.69
C LEU A 135 12.94 1.67 16.55
N PHE A 136 13.19 0.61 15.78
CA PHE A 136 12.26 0.15 14.76
C PHE A 136 10.93 -0.29 15.39
N CYS A 137 10.95 -1.06 16.49
CA CYS A 137 9.73 -1.47 17.20
C CYS A 137 8.95 -0.27 17.73
N PHE A 138 9.62 0.74 18.27
CA PHE A 138 8.98 1.98 18.67
C PHE A 138 8.31 2.69 17.48
N ALA A 139 9.03 2.82 16.36
CA ALA A 139 8.49 3.38 15.12
C ALA A 139 7.34 2.56 14.52
N ALA A 140 7.27 1.25 14.79
CA ALA A 140 6.23 0.36 14.29
C ALA A 140 4.83 0.70 14.82
N PHE A 141 4.71 1.53 15.86
CA PHE A 141 3.42 2.10 16.28
C PHE A 141 2.72 2.89 15.15
N MET A 142 3.48 3.35 14.13
CA MET A 142 2.95 3.94 12.91
C MET A 142 2.06 3.00 12.08
N GLU A 143 2.05 1.70 12.36
CA GLU A 143 1.16 0.72 11.71
C GLU A 143 -0.26 0.73 12.27
N PHE A 144 -0.54 1.43 13.37
CA PHE A 144 -1.89 1.54 13.92
C PHE A 144 -2.98 1.97 12.91
N PRO A 145 -2.80 3.02 12.08
CA PRO A 145 -3.75 3.33 11.00
C PRO A 145 -3.94 2.18 10.01
N THR A 146 -2.91 1.36 9.77
CA THR A 146 -3.01 0.17 8.90
C THR A 146 -3.93 -0.88 9.52
N VAL A 147 -3.95 -1.03 10.85
CA VAL A 147 -4.92 -1.91 11.53
C VAL A 147 -6.35 -1.46 11.26
N ILE A 148 -6.64 -0.18 11.42
CA ILE A 148 -7.98 0.39 11.18
C ILE A 148 -8.39 0.23 9.71
N LEU A 149 -7.45 0.48 8.80
CA LEU A 149 -7.59 0.27 7.36
C LEU A 149 -7.86 -1.21 7.01
N GLY A 150 -7.07 -2.12 7.57
CA GLY A 150 -7.19 -3.55 7.34
C GLY A 150 -8.51 -4.13 7.85
N VAL A 151 -8.91 -3.77 9.08
CA VAL A 151 -10.20 -4.17 9.64
C VAL A 151 -11.37 -3.64 8.82
N GLY A 152 -11.32 -2.37 8.38
CA GLY A 152 -12.38 -1.81 7.52
C GLY A 152 -12.39 -2.40 6.10
N SER A 153 -11.29 -2.97 5.63
CA SER A 153 -11.24 -3.76 4.39
C SER A 153 -11.83 -5.16 4.57
N LEU A 154 -11.51 -5.85 5.67
CA LEU A 154 -11.97 -7.20 5.98
C LEU A 154 -13.43 -7.23 6.46
N VAL A 155 -13.88 -6.22 7.19
CA VAL A 155 -15.24 -6.08 7.72
C VAL A 155 -15.76 -4.69 7.35
N PRO A 156 -16.34 -4.52 6.15
CA PRO A 156 -16.78 -3.21 5.65
C PRO A 156 -17.69 -2.42 6.59
N GLN A 157 -18.45 -3.11 7.45
CA GLN A 157 -19.33 -2.51 8.46
C GLN A 157 -18.55 -1.74 9.54
N MET A 158 -17.30 -2.12 9.81
CA MET A 158 -16.43 -1.47 10.80
C MET A 158 -15.62 -0.31 10.21
N ARG A 159 -15.80 0.01 8.92
CA ARG A 159 -14.98 1.01 8.24
C ARG A 159 -15.28 2.42 8.74
N SER A 160 -14.26 3.08 9.31
CA SER A 160 -14.32 4.50 9.66
C SER A 160 -13.20 5.29 8.97
N ASN A 161 -13.58 6.07 7.96
CA ASN A 161 -12.63 6.89 7.21
C ASN A 161 -12.02 8.01 8.08
N ILE A 162 -12.82 8.60 8.99
CA ILE A 162 -12.37 9.70 9.87
C ILE A 162 -11.35 9.16 10.87
N LEU A 163 -11.63 8.02 11.51
CA LEU A 163 -10.72 7.40 12.47
C LEU A 163 -9.39 7.07 11.78
N PHE A 164 -9.44 6.39 10.63
CA PHE A 164 -8.26 6.08 9.83
C PHE A 164 -7.43 7.34 9.53
N ALA A 165 -8.05 8.40 9.01
CA ALA A 165 -7.35 9.62 8.63
C ALA A 165 -6.74 10.36 9.83
N ALA A 166 -7.47 10.43 10.95
CA ALA A 166 -6.98 11.05 12.18
C ALA A 166 -5.77 10.29 12.73
N THR A 167 -5.86 8.95 12.82
CA THR A 167 -4.75 8.12 13.30
C THR A 167 -3.57 8.16 12.35
N PHE A 168 -3.81 8.18 11.03
CA PHE A 168 -2.76 8.30 10.03
C PHE A 168 -2.02 9.64 10.18
N PHE A 169 -2.75 10.74 10.34
CA PHE A 169 -2.13 12.06 10.56
C PHE A 169 -1.28 12.07 11.83
N VAL A 170 -1.83 11.61 12.95
CA VAL A 170 -1.13 11.63 14.24
C VAL A 170 0.12 10.74 14.20
N THR A 171 0.02 9.49 13.74
CA THR A 171 1.15 8.55 13.82
C THR A 171 2.11 8.68 12.64
N ARG A 172 1.62 8.71 11.40
CA ARG A 172 2.46 8.66 10.20
C ARG A 172 2.95 10.02 9.72
N ILE A 173 2.35 11.12 10.16
CA ILE A 173 2.80 12.49 9.85
C ILE A 173 3.43 13.11 11.08
N VAL A 174 2.65 13.41 12.13
CA VAL A 174 3.14 14.17 13.29
C VAL A 174 4.22 13.41 14.05
N PHE A 175 3.92 12.20 14.53
CA PHE A 175 4.88 11.39 15.28
C PHE A 175 6.11 11.04 14.42
N HIS A 176 5.92 10.68 13.14
CA HIS A 176 7.04 10.45 12.22
C HIS A 176 7.96 11.68 12.07
N SER A 177 7.40 12.88 11.91
CA SER A 177 8.19 14.12 11.85
C SER A 177 8.93 14.40 13.16
N VAL A 178 8.31 14.12 14.31
CA VAL A 178 8.99 14.22 15.62
C VAL A 178 10.18 13.27 15.69
N LEU A 179 10.06 12.02 15.23
CA LEU A 179 11.19 11.07 15.20
C LEU A 179 12.32 11.54 14.28
N ILE A 180 11.99 12.12 13.11
CA ILE A 180 12.98 12.72 12.21
C ILE A 180 13.77 13.81 12.94
N CYS A 181 13.07 14.79 13.52
CA CYS A 181 13.73 15.88 14.25
C CYS A 181 14.55 15.34 15.43
N THR A 182 14.03 14.33 16.13
CA THR A 182 14.70 13.73 17.29
C THR A 182 16.00 13.05 16.86
N PHE A 183 15.98 12.15 15.90
CA PHE A 183 17.19 11.47 15.44
C PHE A 183 18.12 12.36 14.61
N ALA A 184 17.68 13.53 14.16
CA ALA A 184 18.57 14.53 13.57
C ALA A 184 19.43 15.24 14.63
N MET A 185 18.97 15.33 15.88
CA MET A 185 19.70 15.97 16.98
C MET A 185 20.84 15.07 17.51
N PRO A 186 22.09 15.58 17.62
CA PRO A 186 23.26 14.77 18.02
C PRO A 186 23.08 13.94 19.30
N GLN A 187 22.43 14.50 20.32
CA GLN A 187 22.25 13.87 21.64
C GLN A 187 21.26 12.69 21.66
N TYR A 188 20.51 12.49 20.57
CA TYR A 188 19.53 11.42 20.43
C TYR A 188 19.85 10.46 19.26
N ARG A 189 20.99 10.65 18.59
CA ARG A 189 21.42 9.77 17.51
C ARG A 189 21.89 8.43 18.09
N PRO A 190 21.31 7.29 17.68
CA PRO A 190 21.80 6.02 18.14
C PRO A 190 23.18 5.76 17.53
N SER A 191 24.15 5.50 18.42
CA SER A 191 25.57 5.36 18.07
C SER A 191 26.14 6.56 17.28
N GLY A 192 25.58 7.76 17.48
CA GLY A 192 25.97 8.98 16.76
C GLY A 192 25.57 9.03 15.28
N SER A 193 24.84 8.02 14.78
CA SER A 193 24.52 7.87 13.35
C SER A 193 23.32 8.72 12.91
N LEU A 194 23.42 9.32 11.72
CA LEU A 194 22.31 9.99 11.03
C LEU A 194 21.43 9.04 10.22
N VAL A 195 21.84 7.77 10.09
CA VAL A 195 21.15 6.78 9.23
C VAL A 195 19.66 6.63 9.60
N PRO A 196 19.25 6.52 10.88
CA PRO A 196 17.83 6.43 11.24
C PRO A 196 17.02 7.65 10.79
N SER A 197 17.55 8.86 11.02
CA SER A 197 16.90 10.09 10.54
C SER A 197 16.82 10.12 9.01
N GLY A 198 17.87 9.70 8.31
CA GLY A 198 17.88 9.63 6.85
C GLY A 198 16.83 8.66 6.30
N ILE A 199 16.69 7.48 6.90
CA ILE A 199 15.66 6.50 6.54
C ILE A 199 14.27 7.10 6.74
N LEU A 200 13.99 7.71 7.90
CA LEU A 200 12.68 8.31 8.16
C LEU A 200 12.35 9.45 7.18
N VAL A 201 13.32 10.32 6.88
CA VAL A 201 13.17 11.38 5.87
C VAL A 201 12.85 10.79 4.50
N SER A 202 13.46 9.67 4.12
CA SER A 202 13.18 9.02 2.82
C SER A 202 11.78 8.41 2.73
N VAL A 203 11.20 7.99 3.86
CA VAL A 203 9.86 7.37 3.92
C VAL A 203 8.74 8.42 4.01
N LEU A 204 8.98 9.57 4.65
CA LEU A 204 7.97 10.60 4.87
C LEU A 204 7.23 11.06 3.60
N PRO A 205 7.87 11.26 2.43
CA PRO A 205 7.18 11.63 1.19
C PRO A 205 6.07 10.66 0.79
N LEU A 206 6.26 9.36 1.04
CA LEU A 206 5.25 8.34 0.76
C LEU A 206 4.04 8.50 1.68
N HIS A 207 4.26 8.78 2.97
CA HIS A 207 3.17 9.04 3.92
C HIS A 207 2.41 10.32 3.57
N LEU A 208 3.12 11.39 3.19
CA LEU A 208 2.49 12.64 2.73
C LEU A 208 1.66 12.43 1.47
N LEU A 209 2.16 11.64 0.51
CA LEU A 209 1.42 11.27 -0.69
C LEU A 209 0.12 10.53 -0.34
N TRP A 210 0.18 9.53 0.53
CA TRP A 210 -1.02 8.79 0.97
C TRP A 210 -2.02 9.67 1.71
N PHE A 211 -1.54 10.51 2.64
CA PHE A 211 -2.41 11.43 3.37
C PHE A 211 -3.07 12.46 2.44
N SER A 212 -2.33 12.96 1.45
CA SER A 212 -2.91 13.86 0.44
C SER A 212 -4.04 13.18 -0.35
N GLY A 213 -3.87 11.89 -0.68
CA GLY A 213 -4.93 11.06 -1.25
C GLY A 213 -6.15 10.95 -0.34
N CYS A 214 -5.92 10.80 0.98
CA CYS A 214 -6.97 10.77 1.99
C CYS A 214 -7.83 12.04 1.97
N ILE A 215 -7.18 13.20 2.00
CA ILE A 215 -7.86 14.51 1.97
C ILE A 215 -8.62 14.71 0.65
N GLN A 216 -8.00 14.40 -0.49
CA GLN A 216 -8.66 14.52 -1.80
C GLN A 216 -9.93 13.67 -1.89
N GLY A 217 -9.95 12.48 -1.30
CA GLY A 217 -11.14 11.64 -1.24
C GLY A 217 -12.25 12.23 -0.37
N PHE A 218 -11.92 12.85 0.77
CA PHE A 218 -12.91 13.58 1.56
C PHE A 218 -13.51 14.76 0.80
N LEU A 219 -12.66 15.58 0.16
CA LEU A 219 -13.11 16.73 -0.61
C LEU A 219 -14.01 16.30 -1.79
N ARG A 220 -13.68 15.21 -2.49
CA ARG A 220 -14.51 14.68 -3.58
C ARG A 220 -15.87 14.20 -3.08
N ARG A 221 -15.93 13.48 -1.96
CA ARG A 221 -17.22 13.06 -1.35
C ARG A 221 -18.05 14.23 -0.86
N ALA A 222 -17.43 15.23 -0.23
CA ALA A 222 -18.11 16.43 0.23
C ALA A 222 -18.75 17.18 -0.96
N LYS A 223 -18.01 17.35 -2.05
CA LYS A 223 -18.53 17.95 -3.30
C LYS A 223 -19.69 17.14 -3.90
N ALA A 224 -19.57 15.81 -3.95
CA ALA A 224 -20.64 14.95 -4.46
C ALA A 224 -21.92 15.04 -3.61
N ARG A 225 -21.78 15.10 -2.28
CA ARG A 225 -22.91 15.29 -1.35
C ARG A 225 -23.55 16.68 -1.51
N ALA A 226 -22.76 17.72 -1.73
CA ALA A 226 -23.28 19.07 -1.98
C ALA A 226 -24.01 19.19 -3.33
N ALA A 227 -23.64 18.38 -4.33
CA ALA A 227 -24.27 18.40 -5.66
C ALA A 227 -25.58 17.58 -5.75
N ALA A 228 -25.76 16.57 -4.89
CA ALA A 228 -26.95 15.71 -4.92
C ALA A 228 -28.30 16.43 -4.70
N PRO A 229 -28.41 17.42 -3.79
CA PRO A 229 -29.66 18.19 -3.60
C PRO A 229 -30.08 18.99 -4.84
N LEU A 230 -29.14 19.54 -5.61
CA LEU A 230 -29.44 20.30 -6.83
C LEU A 230 -29.98 19.41 -7.95
N ALA A 231 -29.49 18.17 -8.06
CA ALA A 231 -29.97 17.22 -9.07
C ALA A 231 -31.40 16.76 -8.79
N ALA A 232 -31.72 16.45 -7.54
CA ALA A 232 -33.06 16.03 -7.12
C ALA A 232 -34.13 17.11 -7.37
N HIS A 233 -33.78 18.39 -7.19
CA HIS A 233 -34.69 19.52 -7.46
C HIS A 233 -34.88 19.83 -8.95
N THR A 234 -33.87 19.53 -9.78
CA THR A 234 -33.96 19.74 -11.23
C THR A 234 -34.86 18.67 -11.88
N ASP A 235 -34.83 17.43 -11.38
CA ASP A 235 -35.71 16.36 -11.84
C ASP A 235 -37.17 16.54 -11.39
N THR A 236 -37.43 17.08 -10.20
CA THR A 236 -38.81 17.40 -9.78
C THR A 236 -39.43 18.50 -10.65
N LYS A 237 -38.65 19.50 -11.07
CA LYS A 237 -39.12 20.52 -12.02
C LYS A 237 -39.40 19.95 -13.42
N LYS A 238 -38.58 19.02 -13.91
CA LYS A 238 -38.84 18.32 -15.18
C LYS A 238 -40.09 17.44 -15.12
N LEU A 239 -40.32 16.75 -14.00
CA LEU A 239 -41.54 15.97 -13.77
C LEU A 239 -42.79 16.86 -13.75
N LEU A 240 -42.74 18.01 -13.08
CA LEU A 240 -43.84 18.97 -13.07
C LEU A 240 -44.15 19.57 -14.45
N VAL A 241 -43.12 19.80 -15.28
CA VAL A 241 -43.31 20.28 -16.68
C VAL A 241 -43.89 19.17 -17.57
N HIS A 242 -43.55 17.90 -17.35
CA HIS A 242 -44.12 16.79 -18.12
C HIS A 242 -45.56 16.43 -17.72
N MET A 243 -45.98 16.67 -16.47
CA MET A 243 -47.38 16.47 -16.05
C MET A 243 -48.33 17.57 -16.54
N ALA A 244 -47.80 18.69 -17.05
CA ALA A 244 -48.60 19.77 -17.65
C ALA A 244 -48.93 19.54 -19.14
N SER A 245 -48.45 18.45 -19.74
CA SER A 245 -48.81 18.05 -21.11
C SER A 245 -49.84 16.92 -21.06
N PRO A 246 -50.96 17.00 -21.83
CA PRO A 246 -51.94 15.93 -21.87
C PRO A 246 -51.29 14.62 -22.37
N PRO A 247 -51.67 13.47 -21.80
CA PRO A 247 -51.04 12.20 -22.14
C PRO A 247 -51.29 11.88 -23.63
N PRO A 248 -50.24 11.56 -24.41
CA PRO A 248 -50.46 10.99 -25.74
C PRO A 248 -51.14 9.63 -25.59
N LEU A 249 -52.18 9.40 -26.39
CA LEU A 249 -52.90 8.13 -26.48
C LEU A 249 -51.91 6.99 -26.80
N VAL A 250 -51.58 6.21 -25.77
CA VAL A 250 -50.68 5.05 -25.90
C VAL A 250 -51.43 3.91 -26.56
N SER A 251 -51.06 3.65 -27.81
CA SER A 251 -51.38 2.44 -28.57
C SER A 251 -50.78 1.21 -27.86
N THR A 252 -51.66 0.31 -27.43
CA THR A 252 -51.31 -0.99 -26.84
C THR A 252 -50.83 -1.94 -27.92
N ARG A 253 -49.51 -2.11 -28.05
CA ARG A 253 -48.91 -3.32 -28.67
C ARG A 253 -47.99 -4.02 -27.67
N PRO A 254 -48.19 -5.32 -27.41
CA PRO A 254 -47.38 -6.07 -26.47
C PRO A 254 -46.04 -6.47 -27.11
N ASN A 255 -44.94 -5.87 -26.67
CA ASN A 255 -43.61 -6.37 -26.96
C ASN A 255 -43.24 -7.41 -25.90
N ALA A 256 -43.40 -8.68 -26.26
CA ALA A 256 -42.69 -9.78 -25.64
C ALA A 256 -41.18 -9.69 -25.97
N LEU A 257 -40.34 -10.25 -25.09
CA LEU A 257 -38.87 -10.39 -25.16
C LEU A 257 -38.02 -9.28 -24.55
N HIS A 258 -37.59 -9.48 -23.28
CA HIS A 258 -36.17 -9.65 -22.94
C HIS A 258 -35.97 -9.95 -21.45
N LEU A 259 -36.17 -11.20 -21.03
CA LEU A 259 -35.61 -11.73 -19.79
C LEU A 259 -34.36 -12.55 -20.12
N ARG A 260 -33.24 -11.87 -20.33
CA ARG A 260 -31.93 -12.52 -20.48
C ARG A 260 -31.28 -12.62 -19.10
N ARG A 261 -31.24 -13.84 -18.58
CA ARG A 261 -30.52 -14.24 -17.34
C ARG A 261 -29.05 -13.82 -17.41
N LEU A 262 -28.64 -12.89 -16.56
CA LEU A 262 -27.22 -12.67 -16.22
C LEU A 262 -26.80 -13.72 -15.19
N ARG A 263 -26.36 -14.89 -15.66
CA ARG A 263 -25.51 -15.79 -14.86
C ARG A 263 -24.09 -15.22 -14.89
N VAL A 264 -23.71 -14.53 -13.83
CA VAL A 264 -22.31 -14.21 -13.56
C VAL A 264 -21.61 -15.52 -13.21
N ARG A 265 -20.79 -16.05 -14.13
CA ARG A 265 -19.82 -17.11 -13.80
C ARG A 265 -18.70 -16.46 -12.98
N VAL A 266 -18.74 -16.65 -11.67
CA VAL A 266 -17.57 -16.47 -10.83
C VAL A 266 -16.66 -17.68 -11.09
N GLY A 267 -15.56 -17.46 -11.82
CA GLY A 267 -14.58 -18.50 -12.10
C GLY A 267 -13.90 -18.97 -10.82
N GLN A 268 -14.13 -20.23 -10.45
CA GLN A 268 -13.34 -20.92 -9.45
C GLN A 268 -11.94 -21.15 -10.03
N TRP A 269 -10.95 -20.39 -9.57
CA TRP A 269 -9.54 -20.69 -9.83
C TRP A 269 -9.12 -21.78 -8.85
N GLY A 270 -9.26 -23.04 -9.26
CA GLY A 270 -8.69 -24.15 -8.51
C GLY A 270 -7.15 -24.08 -8.48
N PRO A 271 -6.48 -24.66 -7.47
CA PRO A 271 -5.02 -24.66 -7.34
C PRO A 271 -4.28 -25.12 -8.61
N ARG A 272 -4.91 -26.02 -9.38
CA ARG A 272 -4.38 -26.55 -10.64
C ARG A 272 -4.31 -25.49 -11.75
N ALA A 273 -5.31 -24.62 -11.85
CA ALA A 273 -5.36 -23.55 -12.84
C ALA A 273 -4.31 -22.46 -12.54
N ILE A 274 -3.99 -22.23 -11.26
CA ILE A 274 -2.92 -21.32 -10.84
C ILE A 274 -1.55 -21.88 -11.26
N LEU A 275 -1.33 -23.19 -11.07
CA LEU A 275 -0.08 -23.85 -11.45
C LEU A 275 0.18 -23.86 -12.97
N GLU A 276 -0.87 -24.08 -13.76
CA GLU A 276 -0.77 -24.09 -15.23
C GLU A 276 -0.49 -22.70 -15.81
N ASN A 277 -1.08 -21.64 -15.24
CA ASN A 277 -0.83 -20.27 -15.66
C ASN A 277 0.61 -19.80 -15.33
N ALA A 278 1.13 -20.22 -14.18
CA ALA A 278 2.51 -19.94 -13.78
C ALA A 278 3.51 -20.61 -14.75
N LYS A 279 3.22 -21.84 -15.19
CA LYS A 279 4.06 -22.58 -16.15
C LYS A 279 4.09 -21.90 -17.53
N ALA A 280 2.94 -21.43 -18.01
CA ALA A 280 2.83 -20.74 -19.29
C ALA A 280 3.58 -19.39 -19.36
N HIS A 281 3.79 -18.72 -18.22
CA HIS A 281 4.57 -17.48 -18.16
C HIS A 281 6.08 -17.70 -18.13
N VAL A 282 6.55 -18.85 -17.61
CA VAL A 282 7.98 -19.18 -17.53
C VAL A 282 8.53 -19.68 -18.88
N ASP A 283 7.69 -20.26 -19.74
CA ASP A 283 8.10 -20.81 -21.03
C ASP A 283 8.28 -19.78 -22.17
N ASN A 284 8.12 -18.48 -21.90
CA ASN A 284 8.29 -17.43 -22.91
C ASN A 284 9.78 -17.09 -23.14
N LYS A 285 10.46 -17.94 -23.92
CA LYS A 285 11.92 -17.91 -24.23
C LYS A 285 12.48 -16.57 -24.72
N ASN A 286 11.65 -15.72 -25.34
CA ASN A 286 12.08 -14.45 -25.93
C ASN A 286 12.57 -13.41 -24.90
N TRP A 287 12.20 -13.57 -23.62
CA TRP A 287 12.60 -12.63 -22.56
C TRP A 287 14.00 -12.90 -22.00
N VAL A 288 14.44 -14.16 -22.04
CA VAL A 288 15.70 -14.60 -21.44
C VAL A 288 16.90 -14.27 -22.34
N GLU A 289 16.71 -14.29 -23.66
CA GLU A 289 17.81 -14.05 -24.62
C GLU A 289 18.20 -12.57 -24.71
N GLY A 290 17.25 -11.64 -24.72
CA GLY A 290 17.54 -10.20 -24.82
C GLY A 290 18.08 -9.53 -23.55
N VAL A 291 17.98 -10.18 -22.38
CA VAL A 291 18.62 -9.73 -21.14
C VAL A 291 20.06 -10.23 -21.06
N ARG A 292 20.36 -11.36 -21.70
CA ARG A 292 21.67 -12.03 -21.63
C ARG A 292 22.75 -11.34 -22.47
N ASP A 293 22.37 -10.64 -23.53
CA ASP A 293 23.31 -9.97 -24.45
C ASP A 293 23.45 -8.46 -24.26
N GLY A 294 22.72 -7.86 -23.31
CA GLY A 294 22.77 -6.42 -22.99
C GLY A 294 22.17 -5.49 -24.05
N SER A 295 21.79 -6.01 -25.23
CA SER A 295 21.32 -5.23 -26.39
C SER A 295 20.04 -4.43 -26.10
N LEU A 296 19.22 -4.96 -25.19
CA LEU A 296 17.93 -4.37 -24.81
C LEU A 296 18.10 -3.15 -23.89
N ILE A 297 19.17 -3.14 -23.08
CA ILE A 297 19.51 -2.04 -22.16
C ILE A 297 20.15 -0.89 -22.94
N ASP A 298 21.09 -1.20 -23.84
CA ASP A 298 21.77 -0.19 -24.67
C ASP A 298 20.80 0.50 -25.64
N GLY A 299 19.94 -0.27 -26.32
CA GLY A 299 18.92 0.31 -27.20
C GLY A 299 17.91 1.18 -26.46
N PHE A 300 17.61 0.87 -25.19
CA PHE A 300 16.74 1.72 -24.37
C PHE A 300 17.44 3.03 -23.97
N ARG A 301 18.71 2.96 -23.55
CA ARG A 301 19.51 4.14 -23.18
C ARG A 301 19.63 5.12 -24.35
N ASP A 302 19.95 4.64 -25.54
CA ASP A 302 20.23 5.49 -26.69
C ASP A 302 18.97 6.20 -27.19
N ARG A 303 17.83 5.49 -27.23
CA ARG A 303 16.52 6.10 -27.53
C ARG A 303 16.10 7.14 -26.49
N MET A 304 16.51 7.00 -25.24
CA MET A 304 16.21 7.98 -24.19
C MET A 304 17.06 9.24 -24.35
N LEU A 305 18.36 9.10 -24.65
CA LEU A 305 19.30 10.21 -24.85
C LEU A 305 18.96 11.03 -26.10
N GLU A 306 18.58 10.38 -27.21
CA GLU A 306 18.10 11.01 -28.45
C GLU A 306 16.87 11.92 -28.18
N ARG A 307 15.92 11.42 -27.38
CA ARG A 307 14.72 12.16 -26.97
C ARG A 307 15.01 13.32 -26.02
N MET A 308 16.07 13.24 -25.22
CA MET A 308 16.48 14.34 -24.34
C MET A 308 17.18 15.46 -25.12
N ARG A 309 18.08 15.13 -26.05
CA ARG A 309 18.79 16.11 -26.90
C ARG A 309 17.83 16.91 -27.78
N SER A 310 16.88 16.22 -28.43
CA SER A 310 15.84 16.88 -29.27
C SER A 310 14.91 17.82 -28.48
N ARG A 311 14.68 17.55 -27.18
CA ARG A 311 13.86 18.41 -26.30
C ARG A 311 14.63 19.63 -25.77
N LEU A 312 15.94 19.53 -25.60
CA LEU A 312 16.77 20.66 -25.18
C LEU A 312 16.97 21.68 -26.31
N ALA A 313 17.05 21.21 -27.56
CA ALA A 313 17.25 22.07 -28.74
C ALA A 313 16.02 22.92 -29.15
N SER A 314 14.83 22.69 -28.57
CA SER A 314 13.55 23.27 -29.05
C SER A 314 12.85 24.22 -28.07
N ARG A 315 13.56 24.80 -27.08
CA ARG A 315 12.95 25.71 -26.08
C ARG A 315 12.50 27.05 -26.69
N ARG A 316 11.27 27.08 -27.21
CA ARG A 316 10.44 28.29 -27.37
C ARG A 316 9.56 28.50 -26.13
N PRO A 317 9.12 29.73 -25.83
CA PRO A 317 8.29 30.03 -24.66
C PRO A 317 6.99 29.19 -24.63
N ILE A 318 6.68 28.69 -23.44
CA ILE A 318 5.68 27.64 -23.19
C ILE A 318 4.26 28.19 -23.40
N ARG A 319 3.63 27.82 -24.52
CA ARG A 319 2.22 28.13 -24.79
C ARG A 319 1.30 27.46 -23.74
N PRO A 320 0.13 28.04 -23.43
CA PRO A 320 -0.84 27.49 -22.46
C PRO A 320 -1.24 26.02 -22.70
N ARG A 321 -1.21 25.57 -23.96
CA ARG A 321 -1.43 24.15 -24.34
C ARG A 321 -0.36 23.20 -23.78
N ALA A 322 0.89 23.64 -23.68
CA ALA A 322 1.98 22.85 -23.11
C ALA A 322 1.89 22.74 -21.58
N LEU A 323 1.34 23.75 -20.89
CA LEU A 323 0.97 23.65 -19.47
C LEU A 323 -0.18 22.65 -19.25
N ALA A 324 -1.20 22.67 -20.11
CA ALA A 324 -2.28 21.68 -20.06
C ALA A 324 -1.78 20.26 -20.37
N MET A 325 -0.85 20.12 -21.32
CA MET A 325 -0.19 18.86 -21.65
C MET A 325 0.74 18.40 -20.52
N GLY A 326 1.45 19.30 -19.84
CA GLY A 326 2.26 19.00 -18.66
C GLY A 326 1.43 18.52 -17.48
N ARG A 327 0.22 19.08 -17.27
CA ARG A 327 -0.76 18.56 -16.29
C ARG A 327 -1.27 17.17 -16.67
N ARG A 328 -1.48 16.90 -17.97
CA ARG A 328 -1.86 15.56 -18.46
C ARG A 328 -0.72 14.54 -18.36
N MET A 329 0.50 14.95 -18.66
CA MET A 329 1.69 14.10 -18.57
C MET A 329 2.10 13.83 -17.13
N SER A 330 1.99 14.79 -16.21
CA SER A 330 2.17 14.54 -14.77
C SER A 330 1.08 13.64 -14.20
N ALA A 331 -0.18 13.82 -14.61
CA ALA A 331 -1.24 12.86 -14.29
C ALA A 331 -0.94 11.46 -14.85
N GLY A 332 -0.37 11.36 -16.05
CA GLY A 332 0.06 10.10 -16.67
C GLY A 332 1.30 9.48 -16.01
N LEU A 333 2.29 10.29 -15.59
CA LEU A 333 3.49 9.82 -14.89
C LEU A 333 3.14 9.30 -13.49
N ILE A 334 2.20 9.96 -12.80
CA ILE A 334 1.61 9.46 -11.55
C ILE A 334 0.86 8.14 -11.79
N GLN A 335 0.23 7.97 -12.96
CA GLN A 335 -0.47 6.75 -13.35
C GLN A 335 0.50 5.59 -13.69
N VAL A 336 1.66 5.91 -14.27
CA VAL A 336 2.72 4.95 -14.63
C VAL A 336 3.56 4.55 -13.41
N LEU A 337 3.83 5.46 -12.48
CA LEU A 337 4.58 5.18 -11.25
C LEU A 337 3.73 4.51 -10.16
N VAL A 338 2.40 4.62 -10.24
CA VAL A 338 1.45 3.95 -9.33
C VAL A 338 0.40 3.16 -10.12
N PRO A 339 0.79 2.08 -10.83
CA PRO A 339 -0.18 1.09 -11.29
C PRO A 339 -0.70 0.38 -10.03
N GLY A 340 -1.95 0.66 -9.66
CA GLY A 340 -2.55 0.32 -8.36
C GLY A 340 -3.10 1.51 -7.59
N ARG A 341 -3.15 2.71 -8.21
CA ARG A 341 -3.83 3.90 -7.68
C ARG A 341 -5.20 3.52 -7.10
N ASP A 342 -5.95 2.66 -7.76
CA ASP A 342 -7.30 2.24 -7.40
C ASP A 342 -7.43 1.61 -6.00
N VAL A 343 -6.39 0.99 -5.43
CA VAL A 343 -6.51 0.34 -4.11
C VAL A 343 -6.56 1.36 -2.97
N VAL A 344 -5.57 2.25 -2.90
CA VAL A 344 -5.58 3.38 -1.96
C VAL A 344 -6.70 4.32 -2.32
N LEU A 345 -6.88 4.62 -3.61
CA LEU A 345 -7.93 5.51 -4.08
C LEU A 345 -9.32 5.03 -3.69
N ASP A 346 -9.75 3.80 -3.98
CA ASP A 346 -11.07 3.28 -3.53
C ASP A 346 -11.20 3.19 -2.02
N TYR A 347 -10.10 2.95 -1.29
CA TYR A 347 -10.14 3.08 0.15
C TYR A 347 -10.36 4.54 0.59
N VAL A 348 -9.93 5.49 -0.23
CA VAL A 348 -10.36 6.88 -0.14
C VAL A 348 -11.54 7.23 -1.07
N GLY A 349 -12.32 6.26 -1.56
CA GLY A 349 -13.48 6.47 -2.44
C GLY A 349 -13.19 7.22 -3.76
N LEU A 350 -12.01 7.02 -4.34
CA LEU A 350 -11.49 7.69 -5.52
C LEU A 350 -11.36 6.76 -6.74
N GLY A 351 -11.43 5.44 -6.58
CA GLY A 351 -11.52 4.53 -7.71
C GLY A 351 -12.96 4.45 -8.23
N ARG A 352 -13.10 3.90 -9.43
CA ARG A 352 -14.37 3.89 -10.15
C ARG A 352 -15.31 2.93 -9.44
N THR A 353 -16.47 3.44 -9.03
CA THR A 353 -17.65 2.60 -8.75
C THR A 353 -17.92 1.79 -10.01
N SER A 354 -17.52 0.53 -10.02
CA SER A 354 -17.92 -0.45 -11.04
C SER A 354 -19.34 -0.90 -10.77
#